data_AF-A0A934J3H8-F1
#
_entry.id   AF-A0A934J3H8-F1
#
_cell.length_a   1.000
_cell.length_b   1.000
_cell.length_c   1.000
_cell.angle_alpha   90.00
_cell.angle_beta   90.00
_cell.angle_gamma   90.00
#
_symmetry.space_group_name_H-M   'P 1'
#
loop_
_entity.id
_entity.type
_entity.pdbx_description
1 polymer ?
#
loop_
_entity_poly.entity_id
_entity_poly.type
_entity_poly.pdbx_seq_one_letter_code
_entity_poly.pdbx_strand_id
1 'polypeptide(L)' 'MNPSIGRIVHYIDEEGKTYAALIVGIFDGVVNLSVWNEFGKQFNVLNVRQGNEPGQWNWPPRV' A
#
# COMPACT_ATOMS: atom_id res chain seq x y z
N MET A 1 -3.40 -6.10 12.43
CA MET A 1 -2.39 -7.06 11.94
C MET A 1 -1.11 -6.30 11.70
N ASN A 2 0.03 -6.78 12.17
CA ASN A 2 1.29 -6.05 12.03
C ASN A 2 1.77 -6.13 10.56
N PRO A 3 2.25 -5.02 9.98
CA PRO A 3 2.83 -5.04 8.64
C PRO A 3 4.05 -5.97 8.60
N SER A 4 4.22 -6.67 7.47
CA SER A 4 5.40 -7.50 7.17
C SER A 4 5.72 -7.40 5.69
N ILE A 5 7.01 -7.47 5.35
CA ILE A 5 7.48 -7.49 3.95
C ILE A 5 6.86 -8.69 3.23
N GLY A 6 6.46 -8.50 1.98
CA GLY A 6 5.83 -9.55 1.16
C GLY A 6 4.31 -9.61 1.28
N ARG A 7 3.67 -8.79 2.14
CA ARG A 7 2.22 -8.76 2.28
C ARG A 7 1.55 -7.91 1.21
N ILE A 8 0.46 -8.43 0.66
CA ILE A 8 -0.45 -7.69 -0.23
C ILE A 8 -1.35 -6.79 0.61
N VAL A 9 -1.40 -5.52 0.23
CA VAL A 9 -2.20 -4.46 0.83
C VAL A 9 -2.89 -3.64 -0.25
N HIS A 10 -3.81 -2.77 0.15
CA HIS A 10 -4.39 -1.76 -0.73
C HIS A 10 -3.70 -0.42 -0.49
N TYR A 11 -3.31 0.25 -1.56
CA TYR A 11 -2.87 1.64 -1.55
C TYR A 11 -3.97 2.52 -2.13
N ILE A 12 -4.30 3.61 -1.45
CA ILE A 12 -5.27 4.61 -1.92
C ILE A 12 -4.47 5.79 -2.46
N ASP A 13 -4.58 6.07 -3.75
CA ASP A 13 -3.90 7.23 -4.33
C ASP A 13 -4.55 8.57 -3.92
N GLU A 14 -3.96 9.68 -4.37
CA GLU A 14 -4.46 11.03 -4.07
C GLU A 14 -5.87 11.30 -4.63
N GLU A 15 -6.32 10.53 -5.64
CA GLU A 15 -7.65 10.62 -6.23
C GLU A 15 -8.66 9.68 -5.55
N GLY A 16 -8.24 8.93 -4.53
CA GLY A 16 -9.08 7.97 -3.82
C GLY A 16 -9.20 6.60 -4.50
N LYS A 17 -8.45 6.35 -5.59
CA LYS A 17 -8.46 5.07 -6.28
C LYS A 17 -7.61 4.05 -5.52
N THR A 18 -8.16 2.85 -5.37
CA THR A 18 -7.50 1.74 -4.70
C THR A 18 -6.67 0.91 -5.68
N TYR A 19 -5.42 0.64 -5.33
CA TYR A 19 -4.49 -0.21 -6.07
C TYR A 19 -4.00 -1.38 -5.21
N ALA A 20 -3.66 -2.49 -5.87
CA ALA A 20 -2.92 -3.56 -5.23
C ALA A 20 -1.46 -3.12 -4.98
N ALA A 21 -0.96 -3.40 -3.79
CA ALA A 21 0.41 -3.07 -3.43
C ALA A 21 1.05 -4.18 -2.59
N LEU A 22 2.38 -4.26 -2.64
CA LEU A 22 3.19 -5.12 -1.80
C LEU A 22 4.03 -4.30 -0.83
N ILE A 23 4.06 -4.68 0.45
CA ILE A 23 5.01 -4.10 1.40
C ILE A 23 6.42 -4.59 1.04
N VAL A 24 7.31 -3.67 0.69
CA VAL A 24 8.71 -3.96 0.32
C VAL A 24 9.72 -3.43 1.32
N GLY A 25 9.32 -2.55 2.23
CA GLY A 25 10.15 -2.05 3.33
C GLY A 25 9.29 -1.55 4.49
N ILE A 26 9.83 -1.63 5.70
CA ILE A 26 9.18 -1.17 6.93
C ILE A 26 10.19 -0.28 7.67
N PHE A 27 9.73 0.89 8.06
CA PHE A 27 10.48 1.88 8.83
C PHE A 27 9.55 2.41 9.91
N ASP A 28 10.08 2.95 11.01
CA ASP A 28 9.31 3.33 12.21
C ASP A 28 7.93 3.98 11.92
N GLY A 29 6.87 3.16 11.92
CA GLY A 29 5.48 3.57 11.70
C GLY A 29 5.02 3.77 10.25
N VAL A 30 5.87 3.51 9.25
CA VAL A 30 5.57 3.64 7.82
C VAL A 30 6.08 2.45 7.00
N VAL A 31 5.59 2.31 5.77
CA VAL A 31 6.03 1.27 4.84
C VAL A 31 6.38 1.84 3.48
N ASN A 32 7.28 1.16 2.77
CA ASN A 32 7.46 1.36 1.34
C ASN A 32 6.65 0.32 0.58
N LEU A 33 5.99 0.75 -0.49
CA LEU A 33 5.09 -0.04 -1.29
C LEU A 33 5.60 -0.18 -2.71
N SER A 34 5.46 -1.39 -3.25
CA SER A 34 5.47 -1.67 -4.68
C SER A 34 4.01 -1.73 -5.14
N VAL A 35 3.53 -0.68 -5.80
CA VAL A 35 2.13 -0.51 -6.21
C VAL A 35 1.96 -0.89 -7.68
N TRP A 36 0.85 -1.53 -8.02
CA TRP A 36 0.54 -2.01 -9.36
C TRP A 36 -0.75 -1.37 -9.86
N ASN A 37 -0.69 -0.73 -11.03
CA ASN A 37 -1.89 -0.20 -11.68
C ASN A 37 -2.64 -1.26 -12.48
N GLU A 38 -3.80 -0.89 -13.03
CA GLU A 38 -4.68 -1.76 -13.81
C GLU A 38 -4.04 -2.31 -15.10
N PHE A 39 -2.93 -1.71 -15.56
CA PHE A 39 -2.17 -2.15 -16.72
C PHE A 39 -0.99 -3.05 -16.36
N GLY A 40 -0.84 -3.42 -15.08
CA GLY A 40 0.27 -4.23 -14.59
C GLY A 40 1.60 -3.45 -14.51
N LYS A 41 1.57 -2.12 -14.60
CA LYS A 41 2.77 -1.29 -14.40
C LYS A 41 3.01 -1.08 -12.91
N GLN A 42 4.25 -1.33 -12.50
CA GLN A 42 4.71 -1.13 -11.13
C GLN A 42 5.26 0.29 -10.93
N PHE A 43 5.00 0.87 -9.76
CA PHE A 43 5.66 2.08 -9.27
C PHE A 43 5.83 2.03 -7.75
N ASN A 44 6.83 2.76 -7.24
CA ASN A 44 7.13 2.78 -5.81
C ASN A 44 6.43 3.95 -5.13
N VAL A 45 5.91 3.71 -3.93
CA VAL A 45 5.45 4.77 -3.01
C VAL A 45 6.17 4.58 -1.68
N LEU A 46 6.80 5.63 -1.18
CA LEU A 46 7.70 5.56 -0.02
C LEU A 46 7.06 6.20 1.22
N ASN A 47 7.42 5.71 2.40
CA ASN A 47 7.03 6.27 3.70
C ASN A 47 5.51 6.41 3.91
N VAL A 48 4.75 5.39 3.49
CA VAL A 48 3.28 5.39 3.52
C VAL A 48 2.77 4.98 4.90
N ARG A 49 1.86 5.78 5.46
CA ARG A 49 1.17 5.48 6.72
C ARG A 49 -0.02 4.54 6.48
N GLN A 50 -0.31 3.71 7.48
CA GLN A 50 -1.52 2.88 7.45
C GLN A 50 -2.75 3.76 7.72
N GLY A 51 -3.82 3.59 6.93
CA GLY A 51 -5.10 4.27 7.10
C GLY A 51 -6.00 4.13 5.87
N ASN A 52 -7.11 4.87 5.83
CA ASN A 52 -8.14 4.75 4.78
C ASN A 52 -8.32 6.03 3.96
N GLU A 53 -7.39 6.98 4.07
CA GLU A 53 -7.43 8.26 3.36
C GLU A 53 -6.50 8.23 2.13
N PRO A 54 -6.62 9.21 1.22
CA PRO A 54 -5.68 9.37 0.11
C PRO A 54 -4.22 9.40 0.59
N GLY A 55 -3.33 8.73 -0.15
CA GLY A 55 -1.91 8.60 0.19
C GLY A 55 -1.61 7.59 1.30
N GLN A 56 -2.58 6.78 1.74
CA GLN A 56 -2.43 5.79 2.81
C GLN A 56 -2.62 4.36 2.29
N TRP A 57 -2.31 3.38 3.15
CA TRP A 57 -2.55 1.96 2.86
C TRP A 57 -3.40 1.27 3.92
N ASN A 58 -4.19 0.28 3.52
CA ASN A 58 -4.93 -0.57 4.45
C ASN A 58 -4.86 -2.05 4.09
N TRP A 59 -5.30 -2.88 5.03
CA TRP A 59 -5.46 -4.30 4.79
C TRP A 59 -6.66 -4.54 3.87
N PRO A 60 -6.55 -5.45 2.89
CA PRO A 60 -7.69 -5.85 2.07
C PRO A 60 -8.83 -6.35 2.98
N PRO A 61 -10.10 -6.12 2.59
CA PRO A 61 -11.24 -6.60 3.35
C PRO A 61 -11.14 -8.13 3.48
N ARG A 62 -11.35 -8.62 4.69
CA ARG A 62 -11.43 -10.06 4.95
C ARG A 62 -12.85 -10.49 4.58
N VAL A 63 -12.94 -11.45 3.66
CA VAL A 63 -14.17 -12.23 3.44
C VAL A 63 -14.35 -13.26 4.55
#